data_AF-A0AAV1MA61-F1
#
_entry.id   AF-A0AAV1MA61-F1
#
_cell.length_a   1.000
_cell.length_b   1.000
_cell.length_c   1.000
_cell.angle_alpha   90.00
_cell.angle_beta   90.00
_cell.angle_gamma   90.00
#
_symmetry.space_group_name_H-M   'P 1'
#
loop_
_entity.id
_entity.type
_entity.pdbx_description
1 polymer ?
#
loop_
_entity_poly.entity_id
_entity_poly.type
_entity_poly.pdbx_seq_one_letter_code
_entity_poly.pdbx_strand_id
1 'polypeptide(L)'
;MAFRSWDLYEYPLLPKTRKHAWSIKTSSQIEKPRFVVIALQTNRKHNAKLSMAEFFHCHVRDVRVFLNSSYYPYDGLNVSFSEDKFALLYDQYARFQQSYHGRRSIDVRVEIETDQEIPDQTTAYCLILNDCIFEYIPLSNIVKKIS
;
A
#
# COMPACT_ATOMS: atom_id res chain seq x y z
N MET A 1 21.54 -11.67 -9.16
CA MET A 1 20.34 -11.86 -8.31
C MET A 1 19.22 -10.99 -8.85
N ALA A 2 18.02 -11.56 -9.01
CA ALA A 2 16.87 -10.82 -9.53
C ALA A 2 16.04 -10.23 -8.37
N PHE A 3 15.66 -8.95 -8.47
CA PHE A 3 14.82 -8.27 -7.47
C PHE A 3 13.77 -7.39 -8.16
N ARG A 4 12.73 -6.99 -7.44
CA ARG A 4 11.66 -6.12 -7.96
C ARG A 4 11.87 -4.67 -7.57
N SER A 5 11.48 -3.73 -8.43
CA SER A 5 11.38 -2.33 -8.01
C SER A 5 10.22 -2.14 -7.03
N TRP A 6 10.41 -1.17 -6.14
CA TRP A 6 9.40 -0.74 -5.21
C TRP A 6 9.47 0.77 -5.04
N ASP A 7 8.32 1.39 -4.78
CA ASP A 7 8.18 2.80 -4.46
C ASP A 7 7.48 2.92 -3.10
N LEU A 8 8.09 3.66 -2.16
CA LEU A 8 7.50 3.94 -0.85
C LEU A 8 7.03 5.39 -0.82
N TYR A 9 5.76 5.57 -0.48
CA TYR A 9 5.15 6.86 -0.26
C TYR A 9 4.77 7.00 1.21
N GLU A 10 4.95 8.20 1.74
CA GLU A 10 4.61 8.55 3.12
C GLU A 10 3.61 9.70 3.13
N TYR A 11 2.55 9.54 3.93
CA TYR A 11 1.65 10.62 4.32
C TYR A 11 1.92 10.97 5.80
N PRO A 12 2.65 12.06 6.09
CA PRO A 12 3.28 12.26 7.40
C PRO A 12 2.27 12.43 8.54
N LEU A 13 1.11 13.05 8.29
CA LEU A 13 0.11 13.32 9.30
C LEU A 13 -1.31 13.22 8.73
N LEU A 14 -1.95 12.08 8.95
CA LEU A 14 -3.35 11.88 8.58
C LEU A 14 -4.28 12.80 9.38
N PRO A 15 -5.31 13.38 8.74
CA PRO A 15 -6.29 14.20 9.44
C PRO A 15 -7.20 13.33 10.32
N LYS A 16 -7.70 13.90 11.43
CA LYS A 16 -8.68 13.27 12.34
C LYS A 16 -10.04 13.14 11.65
N THR A 17 -10.13 12.17 10.76
CA THR A 17 -11.32 11.91 9.95
C THR A 17 -11.59 10.42 9.94
N ARG A 18 -12.84 10.04 9.66
CA ARG A 18 -13.21 8.63 9.49
C ARG A 18 -13.00 8.13 8.07
N LYS A 19 -12.79 9.04 7.12
CA LYS A 19 -12.55 8.73 5.73
C LYS A 19 -11.49 9.67 5.18
N HIS A 20 -10.46 9.10 4.58
CA HIS A 20 -9.37 9.86 3.98
C HIS A 20 -9.01 9.30 2.60
N ALA A 21 -8.88 10.19 1.62
CA ALA A 21 -8.44 9.85 0.27
C ALA A 21 -7.05 10.44 0.03
N TRP A 22 -6.12 9.59 -0.39
CA TRP A 22 -4.74 9.94 -0.67
C TRP A 22 -4.39 9.59 -2.12
N SER A 23 -4.15 10.62 -2.93
CA SER A 23 -3.66 10.46 -4.31
C SER A 23 -2.13 10.35 -4.32
N ILE A 24 -1.63 9.23 -4.81
CA ILE A 24 -0.21 8.89 -4.91
C ILE A 24 0.25 9.09 -6.35
N LYS A 25 1.14 10.05 -6.56
CA LYS A 25 1.77 10.26 -7.87
C LYS A 25 2.94 9.29 -8.00
N THR A 26 2.75 8.23 -8.80
CA THR A 26 3.80 7.26 -9.07
C THR A 26 4.91 7.86 -9.93
N SER A 27 6.18 7.64 -9.54
CA SER A 27 7.36 8.24 -10.17
C SER A 27 7.56 7.75 -11.62
N SER A 28 7.20 6.49 -11.89
CA SER A 28 7.32 5.85 -13.20
C SER A 28 5.94 5.47 -13.72
N GLN A 29 5.37 6.29 -14.61
CA GLN A 29 4.07 5.99 -15.25
C GLN A 29 4.09 4.74 -16.16
N ILE A 30 5.24 4.06 -16.25
CA ILE A 30 5.45 2.89 -17.12
C ILE A 30 5.45 1.59 -16.30
N GLU A 31 5.69 1.66 -14.99
CA GLU A 31 5.79 0.46 -14.16
C GLU A 31 4.41 -0.03 -13.69
N LYS A 32 4.23 -1.35 -13.76
CA LYS A 32 2.98 -2.05 -13.48
C LYS A 32 2.95 -2.46 -11.98
N PRO A 33 2.25 -1.75 -11.06
CA PRO A 33 2.13 -2.12 -9.65
C PRO A 33 1.50 -3.51 -9.45
N ARG A 34 2.30 -4.48 -9.02
CA ARG A 34 1.86 -5.85 -8.72
C ARG A 34 1.19 -5.97 -7.36
N PHE A 35 1.67 -5.24 -6.37
CA PHE A 35 1.11 -5.22 -5.02
C PHE A 35 1.09 -3.79 -4.49
N VAL A 36 0.05 -3.47 -3.73
CA VAL A 36 -0.07 -2.22 -2.96
C VAL A 36 -0.24 -2.61 -1.51
N VAL A 37 0.69 -2.19 -0.66
CA VAL A 37 0.69 -2.47 0.77
C VAL A 37 0.51 -1.17 1.51
N ILE A 38 -0.50 -1.11 2.37
CA ILE A 38 -0.81 0.08 3.18
C ILE A 38 -0.54 -0.25 4.63
N ALA A 39 0.15 0.66 5.30
CA ALA A 39 0.48 0.52 6.70
C ALA A 39 0.25 1.85 7.43
N LEU A 40 -0.20 1.76 8.69
CA LEU A 40 -0.48 2.92 9.53
C LEU A 40 0.36 2.82 10.81
N GLN A 41 0.94 3.95 11.22
CA GLN A 41 1.69 4.06 12.46
C GLN A 41 1.27 5.29 13.23
N THR A 42 0.93 5.13 14.51
CA THR A 42 0.53 6.23 15.39
C THR A 42 1.66 6.57 16.36
N ASN A 43 2.03 7.85 16.42
CA ASN A 43 2.98 8.42 17.38
C ASN A 43 4.36 7.73 17.43
N ARG A 44 4.91 7.36 16.26
CA ARG A 44 6.24 6.71 16.17
C ARG A 44 7.37 7.62 15.67
N LYS A 45 7.09 8.58 14.78
CA LYS A 45 8.12 9.37 14.08
C LYS A 45 9.03 10.21 14.99
N HIS A 46 8.54 10.61 16.16
CA HIS A 46 9.31 11.41 17.13
C HIS A 46 9.64 10.65 18.42
N ASN A 47 9.38 9.34 18.47
CA ASN A 47 9.51 8.56 19.70
C ASN A 47 10.38 7.31 19.48
N ALA A 48 11.70 7.48 19.63
CA ALA A 48 12.68 6.40 19.45
C ALA A 48 12.62 5.29 20.52
N LYS A 49 11.78 5.42 21.55
CA LYS A 49 11.58 4.38 22.58
C LYS A 49 10.68 3.23 22.11
N LEU A 50 9.92 3.48 21.04
CA LEU A 50 8.90 2.57 20.54
C LEU A 50 9.37 1.92 19.24
N SER A 51 9.09 0.62 19.06
CA SER A 51 9.51 -0.15 17.88
C SER A 51 8.90 0.42 16.59
N MET A 52 9.72 0.73 15.58
CA MET A 52 9.22 1.16 14.26
C MET A 52 8.66 -0.01 13.44
N ALA A 53 8.82 -1.26 13.88
CA ALA A 53 8.28 -2.43 13.19
C ALA A 53 6.81 -2.71 13.55
N GLU A 54 6.26 -2.01 14.55
CA GLU A 54 4.86 -2.18 14.97
C GLU A 54 3.95 -1.27 14.16
N PHE A 55 2.90 -1.88 13.58
CA PHE A 55 1.86 -1.19 12.83
C PHE A 55 0.54 -1.25 13.60
N PHE A 56 -0.28 -0.20 13.44
CA PHE A 56 -1.58 -0.10 14.10
C PHE A 56 -2.70 -0.27 13.09
N HIS A 57 -3.77 -0.94 13.50
CA HIS A 57 -4.95 -1.15 12.65
C HIS A 57 -5.88 0.09 12.61
N CYS A 58 -5.69 1.10 13.47
CA CYS A 58 -6.41 2.38 13.51
C CYS A 58 -7.95 2.30 13.31
N HIS A 59 -8.58 1.20 13.75
CA HIS A 59 -10.00 0.90 13.46
C HIS A 59 -10.38 0.99 11.98
N VAL A 60 -9.45 0.64 11.08
CA VAL A 60 -9.71 0.53 9.64
C VAL A 60 -10.80 -0.50 9.42
N ARG A 61 -11.78 -0.12 8.61
CA ARG A 61 -12.91 -0.94 8.23
C ARG A 61 -12.87 -1.27 6.74
N ASP A 62 -12.49 -0.30 5.92
CA ASP A 62 -12.41 -0.49 4.47
C ASP A 62 -11.17 0.21 3.92
N VAL A 63 -10.59 -0.40 2.90
CA VAL A 63 -9.43 0.13 2.19
C VAL A 63 -9.67 -0.10 0.71
N ARG A 64 -9.76 0.99 -0.05
CA ARG A 64 -9.99 0.95 -1.49
C ARG A 64 -8.83 1.56 -2.22
N VAL A 65 -8.27 0.80 -3.14
CA VAL A 65 -7.21 1.26 -4.03
C VAL A 65 -7.82 1.50 -5.41
N PHE A 66 -7.91 2.78 -5.77
CA PHE A 66 -8.27 3.25 -7.09
C PHE A 66 -7.01 3.21 -7.98
N LEU A 67 -7.13 2.49 -9.09
CA LEU A 67 -6.15 2.41 -10.16
C LEU A 67 -6.81 2.95 -11.44
N ASN A 68 -6.52 4.20 -11.78
CA ASN A 68 -7.26 4.95 -12.81
C ASN A 68 -8.78 4.98 -12.52
N SER A 69 -9.60 4.45 -13.43
CA SER A 69 -11.07 4.42 -13.35
C SER A 69 -11.63 3.19 -12.64
N SER A 70 -10.79 2.28 -12.13
CA SER A 70 -11.24 1.09 -11.39
C SER A 70 -10.75 1.15 -9.94
N TYR A 71 -11.47 0.51 -9.03
CA TYR A 71 -11.08 0.41 -7.62
C TYR A 71 -11.13 -1.03 -7.14
N TYR A 72 -10.29 -1.35 -6.16
CA TYR A 72 -10.14 -2.68 -5.60
C TYR A 72 -10.00 -2.61 -4.08
N PRO A 73 -10.59 -3.57 -3.34
CA PRO A 73 -11.59 -4.51 -3.80
C PRO A 73 -12.88 -3.80 -4.25
N TYR A 74 -13.68 -4.46 -5.08
CA TYR A 74 -14.96 -3.91 -5.55
C TYR A 74 -16.01 -3.88 -4.44
N ASP A 75 -15.95 -4.86 -3.54
CA ASP A 75 -16.83 -4.95 -2.39
C ASP A 75 -16.13 -4.35 -1.17
N GLY A 76 -16.93 -3.76 -0.26
CA GLY A 76 -16.39 -3.19 0.97
C GLY A 76 -15.92 -4.29 1.89
N LEU A 77 -14.66 -4.23 2.33
CA LEU A 77 -14.07 -5.31 3.13
C LEU A 77 -14.75 -5.49 4.49
N ASN A 78 -15.35 -4.42 5.03
CA ASN A 78 -15.98 -4.38 6.36
C ASN A 78 -15.15 -5.13 7.41
N VAL A 79 -13.84 -4.88 7.42
CA VAL A 79 -12.88 -5.59 8.27
C VAL A 79 -13.15 -5.22 9.71
N SER A 80 -13.57 -6.21 10.49
CA SER A 80 -13.54 -6.18 11.94
C SER A 80 -12.23 -6.84 12.39
N PHE A 81 -11.20 -6.04 12.65
CA PHE A 81 -9.93 -6.56 13.22
C PHE A 81 -10.14 -7.26 14.57
N SER A 82 -11.24 -6.97 15.27
CA SER A 82 -11.64 -7.64 16.51
C SER A 82 -12.21 -9.05 16.31
N GLU A 83 -12.61 -9.41 15.08
CA GLU A 83 -13.18 -10.73 14.78
C GLU A 83 -12.17 -11.65 14.06
N ASP A 84 -10.88 -11.27 14.02
CA ASP A 84 -9.77 -12.04 13.43
C ASP A 84 -10.03 -12.58 12.00
N LYS A 85 -10.87 -11.89 11.22
CA LYS A 85 -11.22 -12.26 9.83
C LYS A 85 -10.11 -11.89 8.83
N PHE A 86 -8.86 -12.24 9.12
CA PHE A 86 -7.70 -12.01 8.25
C PHE A 86 -7.73 -12.83 6.95
N ALA A 87 -8.47 -13.95 6.95
CA ALA A 87 -8.57 -14.83 5.79
C ALA A 87 -9.15 -14.11 4.56
N LEU A 88 -10.13 -13.21 4.75
CA LEU A 88 -10.73 -12.44 3.66
C LEU A 88 -9.71 -11.47 3.05
N LEU A 89 -8.94 -10.77 3.88
CA LEU A 89 -7.87 -9.88 3.42
C LEU A 89 -6.80 -10.63 2.62
N TYR A 90 -6.41 -11.81 3.09
CA TYR A 90 -5.40 -12.62 2.41
C TYR A 90 -5.91 -13.18 1.08
N ASP A 91 -7.15 -13.63 1.00
CA ASP A 91 -7.77 -14.08 -0.26
C ASP A 91 -7.86 -12.94 -1.29
N GLN A 92 -8.26 -11.74 -0.86
CA GLN A 92 -8.28 -10.56 -1.73
C GLN A 92 -6.88 -10.17 -2.20
N TYR A 93 -5.87 -10.20 -1.31
CA TYR A 93 -4.48 -10.00 -1.67
C TYR A 93 -3.99 -11.01 -2.73
N ALA A 94 -4.30 -12.29 -2.55
CA ALA A 94 -3.91 -13.35 -3.48
C ALA A 94 -4.55 -13.18 -4.87
N ARG A 95 -5.78 -12.66 -4.92
CA ARG A 95 -6.53 -12.44 -6.17
C ARG A 95 -6.22 -11.11 -6.86
N PHE A 96 -5.65 -10.14 -6.15
CA PHE A 96 -5.35 -8.80 -6.68
C PHE A 96 -4.50 -8.83 -7.95
N GLN A 97 -3.52 -9.73 -8.03
CA GLN A 97 -2.67 -9.86 -9.22
C GLN A 97 -3.48 -10.26 -10.47
N GLN A 98 -4.53 -11.07 -10.31
CA GLN A 98 -5.35 -11.57 -11.44
C GLN A 98 -6.25 -10.48 -12.01
N SER A 99 -6.85 -9.65 -11.15
CA SER A 99 -7.73 -8.55 -11.59
C SER A 99 -6.96 -7.46 -12.35
N TYR A 100 -5.64 -7.43 -12.18
CA TYR A 100 -4.77 -6.35 -12.60
C TYR A 100 -3.92 -6.65 -13.86
N HIS A 101 -3.94 -7.88 -14.37
CA HIS A 101 -3.13 -8.28 -15.52
C HIS A 101 -3.45 -7.49 -16.81
N GLY A 102 -2.62 -6.48 -17.14
CA GLY A 102 -2.60 -5.84 -18.46
C GLY A 102 -2.51 -4.31 -18.52
N ARG A 103 -2.56 -3.58 -17.39
CA ARG A 103 -2.60 -2.11 -17.39
C ARG A 103 -1.21 -1.48 -17.25
N ARG A 104 -0.90 -0.46 -18.09
CA ARG A 104 0.45 0.09 -18.29
C ARG A 104 0.72 1.51 -17.73
N SER A 105 -0.30 2.23 -17.25
CA SER A 105 -0.16 3.56 -16.65
C SER A 105 -1.25 3.74 -15.61
N ILE A 106 -0.91 4.16 -14.39
CA ILE A 106 -1.84 4.13 -13.25
C ILE A 106 -1.67 5.35 -12.35
N ASP A 107 -2.73 6.14 -12.26
CA ASP A 107 -2.97 6.99 -11.09
C ASP A 107 -3.41 6.09 -9.93
N VAL A 108 -2.61 6.06 -8.86
CA VAL A 108 -2.93 5.29 -7.64
C VAL A 108 -3.55 6.24 -6.65
N ARG A 109 -4.78 5.97 -6.24
CA ARG A 109 -5.42 6.66 -5.12
C ARG A 109 -5.86 5.64 -4.09
N VAL A 110 -5.52 5.89 -2.83
CA VAL A 110 -5.90 5.05 -1.70
C VAL A 110 -6.98 5.78 -0.91
N GLU A 111 -8.12 5.15 -0.71
CA GLU A 111 -9.12 5.57 0.26
C GLU A 111 -9.11 4.63 1.46
N ILE A 112 -9.05 5.22 2.64
CA ILE A 112 -9.10 4.52 3.92
C ILE A 112 -10.36 4.98 4.63
N GLU A 113 -11.16 4.02 5.09
CA GLU A 113 -12.35 4.25 5.90
C GLU A 113 -12.19 3.53 7.24
N THR A 114 -12.47 4.22 8.33
CA THR A 114 -12.31 3.76 9.71
C THR A 114 -13.63 3.91 10.47
N ASP A 115 -13.89 3.00 11.42
CA ASP A 115 -15.10 3.09 12.26
C ASP A 115 -15.02 4.26 13.26
N GLN A 116 -13.81 4.61 13.68
CA GLN A 116 -13.51 5.70 14.61
C GLN A 116 -12.60 6.74 13.95
N GLU A 117 -12.48 7.92 14.56
CA GLU A 117 -11.56 8.94 14.07
C GLU A 117 -10.11 8.45 14.14
N ILE A 118 -9.34 8.69 13.08
CA ILE A 118 -7.93 8.35 13.04
C ILE A 118 -7.19 9.09 14.17
N PRO A 119 -6.43 8.39 15.03
CA PRO A 119 -5.69 9.02 16.12
C PRO A 119 -4.71 10.09 15.65
N ASP A 120 -4.43 11.06 16.51
CA ASP A 120 -3.44 12.10 16.28
C ASP A 120 -2.06 11.50 16.01
N GLN A 121 -1.25 12.22 15.22
CA GLN A 121 0.11 11.79 14.90
C GLN A 121 0.17 10.42 14.20
N THR A 122 -0.86 10.08 13.43
CA THR A 122 -0.85 8.89 12.57
C THR A 122 -0.21 9.21 11.23
N THR A 123 0.84 8.45 10.91
CA THR A 123 1.52 8.45 9.62
C THR A 123 1.03 7.26 8.81
N ALA A 124 0.74 7.48 7.52
CA ALA A 124 0.42 6.41 6.58
C ALA A 124 1.60 6.13 5.65
N TYR A 125 1.79 4.87 5.34
CA TYR A 125 2.77 4.38 4.38
C TYR A 125 2.05 3.60 3.29
N CYS A 126 2.42 3.85 2.04
CA CYS A 126 2.01 3.04 0.91
C CYS A 126 3.25 2.55 0.19
N LEU A 127 3.45 1.23 0.20
CA LEU A 127 4.49 0.56 -0.55
C LEU A 127 3.88 -0.06 -1.79
N ILE A 128 4.38 0.36 -2.94
CA ILE A 128 3.99 -0.17 -4.24
C ILE A 128 5.12 -1.07 -4.73
N LEU A 129 4.82 -2.35 -4.95
CA LEU A 129 5.76 -3.30 -5.53
C LEU A 129 5.45 -3.45 -7.00
N ASN A 130 6.40 -3.11 -7.87
CA ASN A 130 6.21 -3.14 -9.31
C ASN A 130 6.54 -4.54 -9.88
N ASP A 131 5.93 -4.87 -11.02
CA ASP A 131 6.20 -6.13 -11.71
C ASP A 131 7.54 -6.13 -12.45
N CYS A 132 8.27 -5.01 -12.44
CA CYS A 132 9.58 -4.88 -13.06
C CYS A 132 10.66 -5.63 -12.27
N ILE A 133 11.42 -6.44 -13.00
CA ILE A 133 12.49 -7.26 -12.43
C ILE A 133 13.83 -6.72 -12.90
N PHE A 134 14.71 -6.47 -11.94
CA PHE A 134 16.08 -6.03 -12.14
C PHE A 134 17.04 -7.16 -11.83
N GLU A 135 18.06 -7.32 -12.66
CA GLU A 135 19.18 -8.19 -12.39
C GLU A 135 20.39 -7.36 -11.98
N TYR A 136 20.97 -7.71 -10.84
CA TYR A 136 22.30 -7.25 -10.49
C TYR A 136 23.34 -8.26 -10.98
N ILE A 137 24.28 -7.77 -11.80
CA ILE A 137 25.43 -8.51 -12.33
C ILE A 137 26.65 -8.14 -11.48
N PRO A 138 27.10 -9.02 -10.55
CA PRO A 138 28.11 -8.66 -9.55
C PRO A 138 29.47 -8.29 -10.14
N LEU A 139 29.83 -8.90 -11.27
CA LEU A 139 31.14 -8.72 -11.92
C LEU A 139 31.30 -7.33 -12.56
N SER A 140 30.21 -6.68 -12.92
CA SER A 140 30.22 -5.39 -13.61
C SER A 140 29.60 -4.25 -12.80
N ASN A 141 29.02 -4.53 -11.63
CA ASN A 141 28.19 -3.59 -10.87
C ASN A 141 27.03 -2.98 -11.68
N ILE A 142 26.60 -3.64 -12.76
CA ILE A 142 25.50 -3.18 -13.60
C ILE A 142 24.17 -3.71 -13.06
N VAL A 143 23.18 -2.82 -12.97
CA VAL A 143 21.77 -3.15 -12.74
C VAL A 143 21.04 -3.09 -14.08
N LYS A 144 20.48 -4.22 -14.52
CA LYS A 144 19.79 -4.33 -15.81
C LYS A 144 18.31 -4.62 -15.59
N LYS A 145 17.43 -3.89 -16.28
CA LYS A 145 16.00 -4.20 -16.34
C LYS A 145 15.78 -5.42 -17.24
N ILE A 146 15.14 -6.47 -16.71
CA ILE A 146 14.82 -7.70 -17.44
C ILE A 146 13.39 -7.68 -17.98
N SER A 147 12.46 -7.08 -17.21
CA SER A 147 11.03 -7.04 -17.52
C SER A 147 10.37 -5.74 -17.09
#